data_AF-A0A2V6DB55-F1
#
_entry.id   AF-A0A2V6DB55-F1
#
_cell.length_a   1.000
_cell.length_b   1.000
_cell.length_c   1.000
_cell.angle_alpha   90.00
_cell.angle_beta   90.00
_cell.angle_gamma   90.00
#
_symmetry.space_group_name_H-M   'P 1'
#
loop_
_entity.id
_entity.type
_entity.pdbx_description
1 polymer ?
#
loop_
_entity_poly.entity_id
_entity_poly.type
_entity_poly.pdbx_seq_one_letter_code
_entity_poly.pdbx_strand_id
1 'polypeptide(L)'
;IEQRLRDYLGVRDILWLGNGIAGDDTDGHIDDLARFISERTAVTVVEENCDDENYQPLQQNLARLREMKIGGRNIDIVALPMPKKIVREGLRLPASYANFYIANNCVLMPTFADSADEIALSILRECFPQRHVIEIDSRELIWGLGTLHCLTQQQPAL
;
A
#
# COMPACT_ATOMS: atom_id res chain seq x y z
N ILE A 1 8.68 -18.55 11.25
CA ILE A 1 8.84 -17.43 10.30
C ILE A 1 9.36 -16.20 11.04
N GLU A 2 8.63 -15.70 12.05
CA GLU A 2 9.01 -14.49 12.79
C GLU A 2 10.46 -14.46 13.30
N GLN A 3 10.96 -15.54 13.90
CA GLN A 3 12.33 -15.56 14.43
C GLN A 3 13.36 -15.23 13.35
N ARG A 4 13.21 -15.79 12.13
CA ARG A 4 14.11 -15.49 11.01
C ARG A 4 14.01 -14.02 10.60
N LEU A 5 12.81 -13.44 10.60
CA LEU A 5 12.65 -12.02 10.29
C LEU A 5 13.37 -11.14 11.32
N ARG A 6 13.28 -11.48 12.62
CA ARG A 6 14.02 -10.78 13.67
C ARG A 6 15.53 -10.91 13.49
N ASP A 7 16.01 -12.12 13.23
CA ASP A 7 17.44 -12.41 13.12
C ASP A 7 18.10 -11.68 11.94
N TYR A 8 17.43 -11.59 10.78
CA TYR A 8 18.00 -11.04 9.55
C TYR A 8 17.63 -9.57 9.29
N LEU A 9 16.47 -9.10 9.75
CA LEU A 9 16.00 -7.73 9.51
C LEU A 9 16.18 -6.82 10.74
N GLY A 10 16.60 -7.36 11.90
CA GLY A 10 16.83 -6.58 13.11
C GLY A 10 15.56 -5.99 13.74
N VAL A 11 14.38 -6.48 13.36
CA VAL A 11 13.10 -6.01 13.88
C VAL A 11 12.77 -6.63 15.24
N ARG A 12 12.00 -5.91 16.05
CA ARG A 12 11.52 -6.39 17.36
C ARG A 12 10.04 -6.80 17.30
N ASP A 13 9.23 -5.86 16.84
CA ASP A 13 7.79 -6.01 16.67
C ASP A 13 7.49 -6.50 15.25
N ILE A 14 6.59 -7.47 15.10
CA ILE A 14 6.08 -7.97 13.82
C ILE A 14 4.57 -7.85 13.86
N LEU A 15 4.00 -7.13 12.89
CA LEU A 15 2.59 -6.81 12.82
C LEU A 15 1.93 -7.63 11.70
N TRP A 16 1.01 -8.51 12.07
CA TRP A 16 0.34 -9.40 11.11
C TRP A 16 -1.02 -8.86 10.70
N LEU A 17 -1.14 -8.51 9.42
CA LEU A 17 -2.42 -8.22 8.79
C LEU A 17 -3.10 -9.50 8.28
N GLY A 18 -4.35 -9.36 7.88
CA GLY A 18 -5.14 -10.41 7.27
C GLY A 18 -4.95 -10.48 5.76
N ASN A 19 -6.02 -10.80 5.05
CA ASN A 19 -5.99 -11.02 3.61
C ASN A 19 -5.68 -9.72 2.85
N GLY A 20 -5.01 -9.85 1.70
CA GLY A 20 -4.76 -8.76 0.76
C GLY A 20 -5.97 -8.41 -0.11
N ILE A 21 -5.71 -7.79 -1.25
CA ILE A 21 -6.71 -7.39 -2.24
C ILE A 21 -6.97 -8.49 -3.27
N ALA A 22 -8.11 -8.44 -3.95
CA ALA A 22 -8.43 -9.36 -5.02
C ALA A 22 -7.74 -9.03 -6.34
N GLY A 23 -7.51 -10.06 -7.14
CA GLY A 23 -6.72 -9.99 -8.37
C GLY A 23 -5.21 -10.15 -8.15
N ASP A 24 -4.78 -10.15 -6.88
CA ASP A 24 -3.39 -10.36 -6.47
C ASP A 24 -2.98 -11.83 -6.65
N ASP A 25 -1.80 -12.06 -7.22
CA ASP A 25 -1.19 -13.38 -7.43
C ASP A 25 -0.07 -13.70 -6.43
N THR A 26 0.17 -12.82 -5.46
CA THR A 26 1.28 -12.91 -4.50
C THR A 26 0.89 -13.49 -3.14
N ASP A 27 -0.33 -14.06 -3.03
CA ASP A 27 -0.93 -14.54 -1.79
C ASP A 27 -1.15 -13.45 -0.71
N GLY A 28 -1.34 -12.19 -1.13
CA GLY A 28 -1.67 -11.06 -0.23
C GLY A 28 -0.44 -10.27 0.21
N HIS A 29 0.43 -9.89 -0.72
CA HIS A 29 1.63 -9.13 -0.38
C HIS A 29 1.28 -7.77 0.25
N ILE A 30 2.06 -7.39 1.26
CA ILE A 30 1.75 -6.25 2.13
C ILE A 30 1.84 -4.91 1.38
N ASP A 31 2.58 -4.85 0.28
CA ASP A 31 2.87 -3.60 -0.43
C ASP A 31 1.70 -3.04 -1.25
N ASP A 32 0.74 -3.89 -1.62
CA ASP A 32 -0.55 -3.47 -2.18
C ASP A 32 -1.57 -3.09 -1.11
N LEU A 33 -1.30 -3.39 0.17
CA LEU A 33 -2.23 -3.22 1.28
C LEU A 33 -1.86 -2.03 2.17
N ALA A 34 -0.66 -2.03 2.76
CA ALA A 34 -0.27 -1.07 3.78
C ALA A 34 1.24 -0.78 3.78
N ARG A 35 1.62 0.47 4.04
CA ARG A 35 3.02 0.94 3.97
C ARG A 35 3.34 1.88 5.11
N PHE A 36 4.49 1.68 5.76
CA PHE A 36 5.04 2.71 6.64
C PHE A 36 5.49 3.92 5.80
N ILE A 37 5.09 5.11 6.26
CA ILE A 37 5.50 6.40 5.67
C ILE A 37 6.37 7.22 6.65
N SER A 38 6.41 6.82 7.92
CA SER A 38 7.29 7.32 8.97
C SER A 38 7.53 6.23 10.01
N GLU A 39 8.29 6.52 11.08
CA GLU A 39 8.49 5.59 12.21
C GLU A 39 7.17 5.17 12.88
N ARG A 40 6.15 6.05 12.84
CA ARG A 40 4.90 5.88 13.61
C ARG A 40 3.64 5.98 12.78
N THR A 41 3.77 6.24 11.49
CA THR A 41 2.62 6.43 10.60
C THR A 41 2.67 5.41 9.48
N ALA A 42 1.55 4.73 9.25
CA ALA A 42 1.35 3.88 8.11
C ALA A 42 0.15 4.35 7.29
N VAL A 43 0.23 4.17 5.98
CA VAL A 43 -0.93 4.26 5.09
C VAL A 43 -1.49 2.85 4.86
N THR A 44 -2.80 2.73 4.66
CA THR A 44 -3.47 1.50 4.25
C THR A 44 -4.56 1.81 3.23
N VAL A 45 -4.76 0.96 2.23
CA VAL A 45 -5.90 1.11 1.33
C VAL A 45 -7.20 0.67 2.00
N VAL A 46 -8.29 1.36 1.68
CA VAL A 46 -9.64 1.06 2.13
C VAL A 46 -10.61 1.10 0.96
N GLU A 47 -11.55 0.17 0.96
CA GLU A 47 -12.70 0.16 0.06
C GLU A 47 -13.93 0.56 0.84
N GLU A 48 -14.72 1.48 0.29
CA GLU A 48 -15.94 2.01 0.92
C GLU A 48 -17.20 1.36 0.33
N ASN A 49 -17.14 0.83 -0.89
CA ASN A 49 -18.23 0.12 -1.51
C ASN A 49 -18.41 -1.27 -0.87
N CYS A 50 -19.45 -1.46 -0.06
CA CYS A 50 -19.71 -2.72 0.63
C CYS A 50 -20.03 -3.91 -0.28
N ASP A 51 -20.34 -3.66 -1.56
CA ASP A 51 -20.58 -4.71 -2.54
C ASP A 51 -19.28 -5.16 -3.25
N ASP A 52 -18.15 -4.48 -3.02
CA ASP A 52 -16.86 -4.89 -3.57
C ASP A 52 -16.18 -5.96 -2.69
N GLU A 53 -15.55 -6.95 -3.33
CA GLU A 53 -14.90 -8.06 -2.63
C GLU A 53 -13.71 -7.61 -1.76
N ASN A 54 -13.12 -6.44 -2.01
CA ASN A 54 -12.07 -5.86 -1.19
C ASN A 54 -12.60 -5.18 0.08
N TYR A 55 -13.90 -4.87 0.16
CA TYR A 55 -14.47 -4.15 1.31
C TYR A 55 -14.18 -4.87 2.63
N GLN A 56 -14.61 -6.12 2.75
CA GLN A 56 -14.50 -6.85 4.02
C GLN A 56 -13.04 -7.07 4.46
N PRO A 57 -12.12 -7.57 3.61
CA PRO A 57 -10.71 -7.70 3.98
C PRO A 57 -10.07 -6.38 4.41
N LEU A 58 -10.31 -5.29 3.66
CA LEU A 58 -9.68 -4.01 3.94
C LEU A 58 -10.22 -3.35 5.21
N GLN A 59 -11.53 -3.45 5.49
CA GLN A 59 -12.11 -2.96 6.75
C GLN A 59 -11.57 -3.74 7.96
N GLN A 60 -11.37 -5.06 7.82
CA GLN A 60 -10.76 -5.88 8.87
C GLN A 60 -9.31 -5.49 9.14
N ASN A 61 -8.52 -5.24 8.09
CA ASN A 61 -7.14 -4.78 8.23
C ASN A 61 -7.05 -3.38 8.85
N LEU A 62 -7.94 -2.46 8.46
CA LEU A 62 -8.03 -1.14 9.07
C LEU A 62 -8.32 -1.22 10.57
N ALA A 63 -9.26 -2.08 10.99
CA ALA A 63 -9.56 -2.29 12.41
C ALA A 63 -8.35 -2.85 13.17
N ARG A 64 -7.69 -3.88 12.62
CA ARG A 64 -6.46 -4.45 13.21
C ARG A 64 -5.35 -3.41 13.35
N LEU A 65 -5.07 -2.64 12.29
CA LEU A 65 -4.03 -1.61 12.30
C LEU A 65 -4.24 -0.56 13.40
N ARG A 66 -5.50 -0.15 13.63
CA ARG A 66 -5.84 0.83 14.68
C ARG A 66 -5.59 0.32 16.11
N GLU A 67 -5.57 -0.99 16.31
CA GLU A 67 -5.29 -1.63 17.60
C GLU A 67 -3.81 -1.98 17.79
N MET A 68 -3.03 -2.00 16.71
CA MET A 68 -1.62 -2.37 16.73
C MET A 68 -0.73 -1.33 17.42
N LYS A 69 0.36 -1.84 18.00
CA LYS A 69 1.33 -1.03 18.75
C LYS A 69 2.74 -1.39 18.38
N ILE A 70 3.61 -0.38 18.33
CA ILE A 70 5.06 -0.52 18.18
C ILE A 70 5.71 0.06 19.43
N GLY A 71 6.53 -0.73 20.13
CA GLY A 71 7.11 -0.33 21.42
C GLY A 71 6.06 0.13 22.45
N GLY A 72 4.89 -0.48 22.45
CA GLY A 72 3.78 -0.19 23.39
C GLY A 72 2.95 1.06 23.07
N ARG A 73 3.18 1.75 21.95
CA ARG A 73 2.40 2.91 21.51
C ARG A 73 1.66 2.61 20.22
N ASN A 74 0.49 3.21 20.04
CA ASN A 74 -0.31 3.07 18.82
C ASN A 74 0.43 3.61 17.59
N ILE A 75 0.01 3.12 16.44
CA ILE A 75 0.44 3.56 15.10
C ILE A 75 -0.62 4.54 14.57
N ASP A 76 -0.18 5.63 13.97
CA ASP A 76 -1.05 6.56 13.26
C ASP A 76 -1.38 5.97 11.88
N ILE A 77 -2.67 5.87 11.55
CA ILE A 77 -3.13 5.25 10.31
C ILE A 77 -3.78 6.29 9.41
N VAL A 78 -3.26 6.42 8.19
CA VAL A 78 -3.83 7.23 7.11
C VAL A 78 -4.48 6.30 6.09
N ALA A 79 -5.75 6.53 5.76
CA ALA A 79 -6.44 5.71 4.77
C ALA A 79 -6.22 6.28 3.35
N LEU A 80 -5.86 5.41 2.41
CA LEU A 80 -5.88 5.69 0.98
C LEU A 80 -7.14 5.06 0.37
N PRO A 81 -7.78 5.70 -0.62
CA PRO A 81 -8.88 5.07 -1.34
C PRO A 81 -8.39 3.87 -2.15
N MET A 82 -9.29 2.95 -2.50
CA MET A 82 -9.05 2.02 -3.60
C MET A 82 -9.31 2.72 -4.95
N PRO A 83 -8.52 2.41 -6.01
CA PRO A 83 -8.93 2.70 -7.37
C PRO A 83 -10.20 1.93 -7.72
N LYS A 84 -10.98 2.43 -8.69
CA LYS A 84 -12.09 1.66 -9.28
C LYS A 84 -11.60 0.29 -9.75
N LYS A 85 -12.46 -0.71 -9.60
CA LYS A 85 -12.23 -2.07 -10.09
C LYS A 85 -11.84 -2.05 -11.58
N ILE A 86 -10.62 -2.52 -11.86
CA ILE A 86 -10.10 -2.69 -13.21
C ILE A 86 -10.22 -4.17 -13.58
N VAL A 87 -10.88 -4.46 -14.70
CA VAL A 87 -11.00 -5.82 -15.23
C VAL A 87 -10.50 -5.84 -16.67
N ARG A 88 -9.59 -6.76 -16.98
CA ARG A 88 -9.07 -6.98 -18.33
C ARG A 88 -9.07 -8.47 -18.62
N GLU A 89 -9.66 -8.85 -19.76
CA GLU A 89 -9.82 -10.25 -20.19
C GLU A 89 -10.48 -11.17 -19.12
N GLY A 90 -11.42 -10.61 -18.35
CA GLY A 90 -12.13 -11.33 -17.29
C GLY A 90 -11.36 -11.47 -15.98
N LEU A 91 -10.13 -10.95 -15.90
CA LEU A 91 -9.32 -10.92 -14.68
C LEU A 91 -9.43 -9.55 -14.00
N ARG A 92 -9.70 -9.54 -12.70
CA ARG A 92 -9.54 -8.33 -11.87
C ARG A 92 -8.06 -8.09 -11.65
N LEU A 93 -7.61 -6.84 -11.82
CA LEU A 93 -6.21 -6.46 -11.60
C LEU A 93 -6.01 -5.90 -10.19
N PRO A 94 -4.86 -6.16 -9.53
CA PRO A 94 -4.59 -5.75 -8.15
C PRO A 94 -4.17 -4.27 -8.05
N ALA A 95 -4.95 -3.37 -8.63
CA ALA A 95 -4.65 -1.95 -8.62
C ALA A 95 -4.73 -1.36 -7.20
N SER A 96 -3.63 -0.76 -6.74
CA SER A 96 -3.53 -0.13 -5.42
C SER A 96 -2.62 1.08 -5.46
N TYR A 97 -3.04 2.19 -4.84
CA TYR A 97 -2.18 3.35 -4.62
C TYR A 97 -1.08 3.09 -3.60
N ALA A 98 -1.20 2.06 -2.74
CA ALA A 98 -0.16 1.71 -1.76
C ALA A 98 1.12 1.16 -2.41
N ASN A 99 1.06 0.72 -3.66
CA ASN A 99 2.19 0.19 -4.42
C ASN A 99 3.12 1.29 -4.97
N PHE A 100 3.23 2.41 -4.26
CA PHE A 100 4.15 3.52 -4.57
C PHE A 100 5.60 3.20 -4.20
N TYR A 101 6.55 3.90 -4.82
CA TYR A 101 7.97 3.83 -4.48
C TYR A 101 8.46 5.14 -3.85
N ILE A 102 9.13 5.07 -2.69
CA ILE A 102 9.76 6.22 -2.04
C ILE A 102 11.22 6.30 -2.49
N ALA A 103 11.55 7.32 -3.27
CA ALA A 103 12.93 7.66 -3.62
C ALA A 103 13.48 8.76 -2.68
N ASN A 104 14.72 9.19 -2.92
CA ASN A 104 15.39 10.19 -2.08
C ASN A 104 14.57 11.48 -1.95
N ASN A 105 14.16 12.06 -3.08
CA ASN A 105 13.51 13.38 -3.15
C ASN A 105 12.09 13.34 -3.72
N CYS A 106 11.58 12.16 -4.07
CA CYS A 106 10.26 12.00 -4.66
C CYS A 106 9.58 10.70 -4.21
N VAL A 107 8.27 10.64 -4.42
CA VAL A 107 7.46 9.44 -4.30
C VAL A 107 6.81 9.20 -5.65
N LEU A 108 7.03 8.02 -6.23
CA LEU A 108 6.40 7.63 -7.49
C LEU A 108 5.09 6.92 -7.14
N MET A 109 3.96 7.54 -7.45
CA MET A 109 2.61 7.02 -7.18
C MET A 109 2.00 6.44 -8.47
N PRO A 110 1.49 5.20 -8.45
CA PRO A 110 0.77 4.67 -9.60
C PRO A 110 -0.57 5.40 -9.77
N THR A 111 -0.96 5.70 -11.00
CA THR A 111 -2.30 6.21 -11.34
C THR A 111 -3.00 5.30 -12.33
N PHE A 112 -4.33 5.37 -12.33
CA PHE A 112 -5.18 4.41 -13.04
C PHE A 112 -6.24 5.06 -13.94
N ALA A 113 -6.12 6.37 -14.22
CA ALA A 113 -7.11 7.18 -14.93
C ALA A 113 -8.48 7.15 -14.23
N ASP A 114 -8.44 7.27 -12.91
CA ASP A 114 -9.60 7.27 -12.02
C ASP A 114 -9.67 8.57 -11.22
N SER A 115 -10.88 9.00 -10.86
CA SER A 115 -11.09 10.18 -10.01
C SER A 115 -10.42 10.03 -8.63
N ALA A 116 -10.20 8.79 -8.17
CA ALA A 116 -9.47 8.54 -6.93
C ALA A 116 -7.97 8.85 -7.02
N ASP A 117 -7.40 8.99 -8.23
CA ASP A 117 -5.99 9.36 -8.44
C ASP A 117 -5.69 10.69 -7.73
N GLU A 118 -6.56 11.69 -7.90
CA GLU A 118 -6.40 13.03 -7.30
C GLU A 118 -6.48 13.00 -5.76
N ILE A 119 -7.35 12.14 -5.22
CA ILE A 119 -7.53 11.97 -3.78
C ILE A 119 -6.27 11.33 -3.18
N ALA A 120 -5.79 10.23 -3.78
CA ALA A 120 -4.58 9.55 -3.35
C ALA A 120 -3.36 10.48 -3.44
N LEU A 121 -3.26 11.26 -4.53
CA LEU A 121 -2.21 12.25 -4.71
C LEU A 121 -2.20 13.30 -3.60
N SER A 122 -3.36 13.85 -3.25
CA SER A 122 -3.49 14.85 -2.19
C SER A 122 -3.01 14.28 -0.85
N ILE A 123 -3.49 13.09 -0.50
CA ILE A 123 -3.11 12.42 0.76
C ILE A 123 -1.61 12.14 0.80
N LEU A 124 -1.02 11.60 -0.28
CA LEU A 124 0.41 11.32 -0.30
C LEU A 124 1.26 12.60 -0.26
N ARG A 125 0.80 13.70 -0.86
CA ARG A 125 1.49 15.00 -0.76
C ARG A 125 1.51 15.52 0.69
N GLU A 126 0.41 15.37 1.42
CA GLU A 126 0.35 15.71 2.84
C GLU A 126 1.25 14.80 3.68
N CYS A 127 1.32 13.51 3.34
CA CYS A 127 2.17 12.52 4.01
C CYS A 127 3.67 12.77 3.77
N PHE A 128 4.04 13.33 2.61
CA PHE A 128 5.42 13.53 2.19
C PHE A 128 5.73 15.00 1.84
N PRO A 129 5.61 15.94 2.79
CA PRO A 129 5.70 17.38 2.50
C PRO A 129 7.08 17.84 1.99
N GLN A 130 8.12 17.02 2.19
CA GLN A 130 9.49 17.30 1.74
C GLN A 130 9.87 16.57 0.44
N ARG A 131 8.95 15.80 -0.16
CA ARG A 131 9.19 15.05 -1.40
C ARG A 131 8.16 15.45 -2.46
N HIS A 132 8.58 15.40 -3.71
CA HIS A 132 7.64 15.56 -4.83
C HIS A 132 6.90 14.24 -5.06
N VAL A 133 5.57 14.24 -4.95
CA VAL A 133 4.76 13.10 -5.39
C VAL A 133 4.54 13.20 -6.90
N ILE A 134 5.07 12.22 -7.64
CA ILE A 134 5.05 12.14 -9.10
C ILE A 134 4.12 11.00 -9.50
N GLU A 135 3.12 11.33 -10.29
CA GLU A 135 2.14 10.39 -10.83
C GLU A 135 2.71 9.65 -12.03
N ILE A 136 2.52 8.33 -12.07
CA ILE A 136 2.92 7.48 -13.19
C ILE A 136 1.72 6.63 -13.61
N ASP A 137 1.24 6.85 -14.84
CA ASP A 137 0.18 6.02 -15.43
C ASP A 137 0.63 4.56 -15.44
N SER A 138 -0.06 3.75 -14.64
CA SER A 138 0.31 2.36 -14.35
C SER A 138 -0.71 1.37 -14.90
N ARG A 139 -1.62 1.79 -15.77
CA ARG A 139 -2.67 0.91 -16.34
C ARG A 139 -2.11 -0.23 -17.18
N GLU A 140 -1.03 -0.01 -17.90
CA GLU A 140 -0.34 -1.08 -18.63
C GLU A 140 0.59 -1.90 -17.72
N LEU A 141 1.15 -1.28 -16.67
CA LEU A 141 2.01 -1.99 -15.71
C LEU A 141 1.20 -3.01 -14.90
N ILE A 142 0.04 -2.61 -14.41
CA ILE A 142 -0.80 -3.44 -13.53
C ILE A 142 -1.40 -4.66 -14.24
N TRP A 143 -1.34 -4.71 -15.57
CA TRP A 143 -1.64 -5.93 -16.31
C TRP A 143 -0.63 -7.06 -16.00
N GLY A 144 0.60 -6.71 -15.63
CA GLY A 144 1.59 -7.63 -15.08
C GLY A 144 1.43 -7.92 -13.59
N LEU A 145 0.28 -7.59 -12.99
CA LEU A 145 -0.11 -7.88 -11.60
C LEU A 145 0.72 -7.15 -10.52
N GLY A 146 1.40 -6.07 -10.89
CA GLY A 146 2.10 -5.20 -9.95
C GLY A 146 2.40 -3.82 -10.54
N THR A 147 2.81 -2.86 -9.70
CA THR A 147 3.19 -1.52 -10.18
C THR A 147 4.60 -1.12 -9.73
N LEU A 148 4.79 0.13 -9.31
CA LEU A 148 6.08 0.79 -9.15
C LEU A 148 6.91 0.17 -8.03
N HIS A 149 6.28 -0.20 -6.92
CA HIS A 149 6.99 -0.84 -5.81
C HIS A 149 7.51 -2.23 -6.20
N CYS A 150 6.70 -3.04 -6.87
CA CYS A 150 7.06 -4.40 -7.29
C CYS A 150 8.26 -4.43 -8.26
N LEU A 151 8.46 -3.35 -9.01
CA LEU A 151 9.53 -3.22 -10.02
C LEU A 151 10.82 -2.60 -9.46
N THR A 152 10.86 -2.23 -8.18
CA THR A 152 11.97 -1.47 -7.59
C THR A 152 12.58 -2.16 -6.38
N GLN A 153 13.86 -1.89 -6.14
CA GLN A 153 14.57 -2.30 -4.92
C GLN A 153 15.60 -1.23 -4.59
N GLN A 154 15.42 -0.55 -3.46
CA GLN A 154 16.34 0.49 -3.03
C GLN A 154 17.66 -0.10 -2.53
N GLN A 155 18.76 0.60 -2.82
CA GLN A 155 20.05 0.36 -2.19
C GLN A 155 20.35 1.54 -1.24
N PRO A 156 20.29 1.34 0.09
CA PRO A 156 20.63 2.38 1.05
C PRO A 156 22.06 2.90 0.84
N ALA A 157 22.26 4.21 1.03
CA ALA A 157 23.59 4.78 1.12
C ALA A 157 24.28 4.31 2.41
N LEU A 158 25.60 4.15 2.35
CA LEU A 158 26.44 3.74 3.48
C LEU A 158 26.67 4.88 4.48
#